data_AF-A0A061NCD1-F1
#
_entry.id   AF-A0A061NCD1-F1
#
_cell.length_a   1.000
_cell.length_b   1.000
_cell.length_c   1.000
_cell.angle_alpha   90.00
_cell.angle_beta   90.00
_cell.angle_gamma   90.00
#
_symmetry.space_group_name_H-M   'P 1'
#
loop_
_entity.id
_entity.type
_entity.pdbx_description
1 polymer ?
#
loop_
_entity_poly.entity_id
_entity_poly.type
_entity_poly.pdbx_seq_one_letter_code
_entity_poly.pdbx_strand_id
1 'polypeptide(L)'
;MIKIIVHIYHCLHVRGGLGIRLELLEDVERYYENVFKNQDDWAKDQFRRFCHDLLSETDPFPCVLGVQGLKMGELEFTFVPKSDQNYEKLAGELSNYARTSRTYGRNTSFVAFFEPDEGVDSLEQYEKRFWNVLNQLHGFDNQPWPNDIPKHPDDALWEFSFMGEPMFVVCNTPAHQKRKSRHANTFMITFQPRWVFEDINGNTKRGRHIQDIVRSHLYSYDDVLPHPSLKWYGEKGSHEWKQYFFVRS
;
A
#
# COMPACT_ATOMS: atom_id res chain seq x y z
N MET A 1 31.37 21.24 -29.70
CA MET A 1 30.05 20.62 -29.95
C MET A 1 29.74 19.69 -28.79
N ILE A 2 29.08 20.21 -27.75
CA ILE A 2 28.62 19.43 -26.61
C ILE A 2 27.10 19.35 -26.76
N LYS A 3 26.60 18.15 -27.12
CA LYS A 3 25.17 17.87 -27.13
C LYS A 3 24.73 17.67 -25.69
N ILE A 4 24.05 18.69 -25.15
CA ILE A 4 23.27 18.57 -23.93
C ILE A 4 22.11 17.60 -24.26
N ILE A 5 22.24 16.36 -23.81
CA ILE A 5 21.13 15.41 -23.78
C ILE A 5 20.23 15.88 -22.63
N VAL A 6 19.18 16.61 -22.97
CA VAL A 6 18.06 16.84 -22.06
C VAL A 6 17.38 15.48 -21.89
N HIS A 7 17.67 14.79 -20.79
CA HIS A 7 16.84 13.71 -20.30
C HIS A 7 15.49 14.33 -19.93
N ILE A 8 14.55 14.27 -20.88
CA ILE A 8 13.15 14.53 -20.62
C ILE A 8 12.67 13.34 -19.78
N TYR A 9 12.86 13.42 -18.47
CA TYR A 9 12.01 12.71 -17.53
C TYR A 9 10.61 13.27 -17.76
N HIS A 10 9.83 12.58 -18.58
CA HIS A 10 8.38 12.73 -18.58
C HIS A 10 7.87 12.09 -17.27
N CYS A 11 8.19 12.73 -16.15
CA CYS A 11 7.40 12.62 -14.94
C CYS A 11 6.08 13.32 -15.29
N LEU A 12 5.16 12.58 -15.91
CA LEU A 12 3.75 12.91 -15.88
C LEU A 12 3.30 12.71 -14.43
N HIS A 13 3.70 13.62 -13.54
CA HIS A 13 2.98 13.88 -12.31
C HIS A 13 1.63 14.45 -12.73
N VAL A 14 0.69 13.57 -13.07
CA VAL A 14 -0.71 13.97 -13.11
C VAL A 14 -1.08 14.20 -11.67
N ARG A 15 -0.99 15.48 -11.27
CA ARG A 15 -1.28 15.94 -9.91
C ARG A 15 -2.67 15.43 -9.52
N GLY A 16 -2.71 14.45 -8.60
CA GLY A 16 -3.85 14.22 -7.73
C GLY A 16 -3.98 15.42 -6.80
N GLY A 17 -4.54 16.52 -7.30
CA GLY A 17 -4.63 17.79 -6.60
C GLY A 17 -5.95 18.48 -6.92
N LEU A 18 -6.92 18.34 -6.01
CA LEU A 18 -8.15 19.13 -5.89
C LEU A 18 -8.98 19.24 -7.18
N GLY A 19 -9.66 18.16 -7.58
CA GLY A 19 -10.74 18.27 -8.58
C GLY A 19 -11.20 16.98 -9.25
N ILE A 20 -10.45 15.89 -9.12
CA ILE A 20 -10.81 14.63 -9.76
C ILE A 20 -11.54 13.76 -8.72
N ARG A 21 -12.83 13.50 -8.98
CA ARG A 21 -13.60 12.46 -8.28
C ARG A 21 -13.86 11.34 -9.27
N LEU A 22 -13.27 10.19 -9.00
CA LEU A 22 -13.44 8.99 -9.78
C LEU A 22 -14.46 8.13 -9.03
N GLU A 23 -15.74 8.34 -9.33
CA GLU A 23 -16.83 7.68 -8.58
C GLU A 23 -17.14 6.29 -9.14
N LEU A 24 -16.94 6.10 -10.45
CA LEU A 24 -17.19 4.86 -11.18
C LEU A 24 -15.87 4.19 -11.59
N LEU A 25 -15.90 2.86 -11.71
CA LEU A 25 -14.75 2.07 -12.18
C LEU A 25 -14.23 2.57 -13.53
N GLU A 26 -15.13 2.88 -14.46
CA GLU A 26 -14.78 3.40 -15.80
C GLU A 26 -14.01 4.72 -15.76
N ASP A 27 -14.29 5.59 -14.78
CA ASP A 27 -13.58 6.87 -14.62
C ASP A 27 -12.15 6.64 -14.14
N VAL A 28 -11.98 5.72 -13.19
CA VAL A 28 -10.66 5.31 -12.67
C VAL A 28 -9.84 4.66 -13.77
N GLU A 29 -10.41 3.67 -14.46
CA GLU A 29 -9.75 2.97 -15.56
C GLU A 29 -9.30 3.96 -16.63
N ARG A 30 -10.20 4.82 -17.12
CA ARG A 30 -9.84 5.82 -18.16
C ARG A 30 -8.75 6.78 -17.70
N TYR A 31 -8.79 7.26 -16.46
CA TYR A 31 -7.78 8.18 -15.94
C TYR A 31 -6.41 7.51 -15.92
N TYR A 32 -6.31 6.35 -15.28
CA TYR A 32 -5.04 5.67 -15.08
C TYR A 32 -4.54 4.91 -16.31
N GLU A 33 -5.40 4.46 -17.24
CA GLU A 33 -4.97 3.92 -18.53
C GLU A 33 -4.17 4.97 -19.32
N ASN A 34 -4.56 6.24 -19.23
CA ASN A 34 -3.81 7.33 -19.86
C ASN A 34 -2.48 7.58 -19.15
N VAL A 35 -2.44 7.52 -17.81
CA VAL A 35 -1.20 7.67 -17.02
C VAL A 35 -0.23 6.51 -17.29
N PHE A 36 -0.75 5.28 -17.32
CA PHE A 36 0.00 4.05 -17.47
C PHE A 36 0.06 3.54 -18.91
N LYS A 37 -0.25 4.38 -19.91
CA LYS A 37 -0.28 3.98 -21.33
C LYS A 37 1.02 3.32 -21.82
N ASN A 38 2.16 3.76 -21.26
CA ASN A 38 3.50 3.29 -21.61
C ASN A 38 4.02 2.17 -20.68
N GLN A 39 3.21 1.70 -19.73
CA GLN A 39 3.55 0.56 -18.89
C GLN A 39 3.30 -0.76 -19.64
N ASP A 40 3.95 -1.82 -19.17
CA ASP A 40 3.76 -3.17 -19.67
C ASP A 40 2.32 -3.67 -19.46
N ASP A 41 1.91 -4.66 -20.25
CA ASP A 41 0.54 -5.17 -20.21
C ASP A 41 0.19 -5.80 -18.85
N TRP A 42 1.17 -6.44 -18.18
CA TRP A 42 0.98 -6.99 -16.85
C TRP A 42 0.63 -5.89 -15.84
N ALA A 43 1.34 -4.75 -15.90
CA ALA A 43 1.14 -3.62 -14.99
C ALA A 43 -0.27 -3.02 -15.15
N LYS A 44 -0.70 -2.85 -16.40
CA LYS A 44 -2.06 -2.38 -16.73
C LYS A 44 -3.13 -3.35 -16.24
N ASP A 45 -2.96 -4.65 -16.46
CA ASP A 45 -3.89 -5.68 -15.99
C ASP A 45 -3.99 -5.71 -14.46
N GLN A 46 -2.86 -5.65 -13.76
CA GLN A 46 -2.85 -5.60 -12.30
C GLN A 46 -3.55 -4.37 -11.75
N PHE A 47 -3.31 -3.21 -12.37
CA PHE A 47 -3.97 -1.98 -11.97
C PHE A 47 -5.50 -2.05 -12.16
N ARG A 48 -5.98 -2.58 -13.29
CA ARG A 48 -7.42 -2.76 -13.53
C ARG A 48 -8.05 -3.69 -12.50
N ARG A 49 -7.41 -4.82 -12.20
CA ARG A 49 -7.87 -5.77 -11.17
C ARG A 49 -7.94 -5.13 -9.80
N PHE A 50 -6.90 -4.39 -9.41
CA PHE A 50 -6.89 -3.62 -8.17
C PHE A 50 -8.08 -2.66 -8.06
N CYS A 51 -8.39 -1.93 -9.15
CA CYS A 51 -9.53 -1.01 -9.16
C CYS A 51 -10.87 -1.76 -9.06
N HIS A 52 -11.01 -2.87 -9.79
CA HIS A 52 -12.20 -3.71 -9.72
C HIS A 52 -12.43 -4.25 -8.31
N ASP A 53 -11.39 -4.73 -7.64
CA ASP A 53 -11.48 -5.27 -6.28
C ASP A 53 -11.89 -4.17 -5.27
N LEU A 54 -11.28 -2.97 -5.36
CA LEU A 54 -11.59 -1.86 -4.45
C LEU A 54 -12.96 -1.22 -4.70
N LEU A 55 -13.46 -1.26 -5.93
CA LEU A 55 -14.69 -0.57 -6.33
C LEU A 55 -15.88 -1.50 -6.55
N SER A 56 -15.73 -2.78 -6.20
CA SER A 56 -16.80 -3.77 -6.31
C SER A 56 -18.03 -3.36 -5.52
N GLU A 57 -19.18 -3.29 -6.20
CA GLU A 57 -20.48 -3.02 -5.57
C GLU A 57 -21.08 -4.26 -4.92
N THR A 58 -20.75 -5.45 -5.44
CA THR A 58 -21.29 -6.73 -4.99
C THR A 58 -20.48 -7.36 -3.87
N ASP A 59 -19.19 -7.05 -3.78
CA ASP A 59 -18.28 -7.51 -2.74
C ASP A 59 -17.42 -6.34 -2.22
N PRO A 60 -18.00 -5.44 -1.39
CA PRO A 60 -17.34 -4.20 -0.99
C PRO A 60 -16.03 -4.45 -0.25
N PHE A 61 -14.95 -3.87 -0.74
CA PHE A 61 -13.63 -4.02 -0.13
C PHE A 61 -13.62 -3.53 1.33
N PRO A 62 -12.99 -4.27 2.28
CA PRO A 62 -13.10 -3.92 3.69
C PRO A 62 -12.46 -2.59 4.10
N CYS A 63 -11.41 -2.15 3.40
CA CYS A 63 -10.70 -0.92 3.74
C CYS A 63 -11.36 0.32 3.12
N VAL A 64 -12.32 0.91 3.85
CA VAL A 64 -13.02 2.13 3.40
C VAL A 64 -12.10 3.31 3.11
N LEU A 65 -10.94 3.40 3.79
CA LEU A 65 -9.95 4.46 3.55
C LEU A 65 -9.25 4.27 2.20
N GLY A 66 -8.87 3.03 1.86
CA GLY A 66 -8.26 2.72 0.57
C GLY A 66 -9.21 2.97 -0.60
N VAL A 67 -10.48 2.57 -0.45
CA VAL A 67 -11.54 2.87 -1.44
C VAL A 67 -11.70 4.38 -1.64
N GLN A 68 -11.78 5.14 -0.54
CA GLN A 68 -11.91 6.60 -0.63
C GLN A 68 -10.67 7.25 -1.24
N GLY A 69 -9.47 6.79 -0.88
CA GLY A 69 -8.21 7.27 -1.46
C GLY A 69 -8.16 7.05 -2.98
N LEU A 70 -8.59 5.88 -3.46
CA LEU A 70 -8.67 5.60 -4.90
C LEU A 70 -9.66 6.53 -5.61
N LYS A 71 -10.89 6.65 -5.08
CA LYS A 71 -11.94 7.51 -5.65
C LYS A 71 -11.55 8.98 -5.70
N MET A 72 -10.73 9.43 -4.76
CA MET A 72 -10.28 10.82 -4.67
C MET A 72 -8.95 11.07 -5.41
N GLY A 73 -8.36 10.05 -6.04
CA GLY A 73 -7.08 10.16 -6.74
C GLY A 73 -5.91 10.46 -5.80
N GLU A 74 -5.96 9.98 -4.56
CA GLU A 74 -4.95 10.22 -3.52
C GLU A 74 -3.88 9.11 -3.46
N LEU A 75 -4.04 8.04 -4.25
CA LEU A 75 -3.12 6.90 -4.29
C LEU A 75 -2.04 7.11 -5.36
N GLU A 76 -0.83 6.68 -5.04
CA GLU A 76 0.29 6.59 -5.98
C GLU A 76 0.64 5.13 -6.24
N PHE A 77 1.09 4.83 -7.45
CA PHE A 77 1.34 3.46 -7.89
C PHE A 77 2.74 3.32 -8.48
N THR A 78 3.39 2.20 -8.20
CA THR A 78 4.61 1.77 -8.89
C THR A 78 4.51 0.31 -9.34
N PHE A 79 5.29 0.00 -10.38
CA PHE A 79 5.42 -1.31 -10.97
C PHE A 79 6.88 -1.73 -10.90
N VAL A 80 7.14 -2.87 -10.27
CA VAL A 80 8.47 -3.45 -10.04
C VAL A 80 8.63 -4.68 -10.94
N PRO A 81 9.33 -4.56 -12.08
CA PRO A 81 9.61 -5.68 -12.97
C PRO A 81 10.46 -6.76 -12.30
N LYS A 82 10.35 -8.01 -12.77
CA LYS A 82 11.13 -9.15 -12.27
C LYS A 82 12.63 -8.98 -12.50
N SER A 83 13.01 -8.26 -13.56
CA SER A 83 14.41 -7.93 -13.87
C SER A 83 15.05 -7.01 -12.84
N ASP A 84 14.23 -6.22 -12.13
CA ASP A 84 14.68 -5.18 -11.21
C ASP A 84 14.82 -5.79 -9.80
N GLN A 85 15.76 -6.72 -9.65
CA GLN A 85 16.14 -7.25 -8.33
C GLN A 85 16.95 -6.24 -7.49
N ASN A 86 17.17 -5.02 -8.01
CA ASN A 86 17.65 -3.88 -7.26
C ASN A 86 16.46 -2.98 -6.91
N TYR A 87 16.00 -3.02 -5.64
CA TYR A 87 14.89 -2.21 -5.15
C TYR A 87 15.21 -0.70 -5.05
N GLU A 88 16.35 -0.24 -5.58
CA GLU A 88 16.73 1.17 -5.64
C GLU A 88 15.70 2.05 -6.35
N LYS A 89 15.12 1.58 -7.46
CA LYS A 89 14.04 2.32 -8.15
C LYS A 89 12.82 2.48 -7.25
N LEU A 90 12.38 1.38 -6.62
CA LEU A 90 11.29 1.39 -5.65
C LEU A 90 11.58 2.32 -4.47
N ALA A 91 12.81 2.31 -3.95
CA ALA A 91 13.24 3.21 -2.89
C ALA A 91 13.20 4.68 -3.33
N GLY A 92 13.61 4.98 -4.57
CA GLY A 92 13.55 6.33 -5.14
C GLY A 92 12.12 6.85 -5.28
N GLU A 93 11.20 6.01 -5.76
CA GLU A 93 9.78 6.36 -5.91
C GLU A 93 9.08 6.49 -4.56
N LEU A 94 9.33 5.56 -3.62
CA LEU A 94 8.84 5.66 -2.25
C LEU A 94 9.42 6.90 -1.54
N SER A 95 10.65 7.30 -1.87
CA SER A 95 11.26 8.52 -1.32
C SER A 95 10.57 9.77 -1.82
N ASN A 96 10.22 9.81 -3.11
CA ASN A 96 9.44 10.89 -3.67
C ASN A 96 8.07 10.95 -2.99
N TYR A 97 7.39 9.81 -2.89
CA TYR A 97 6.10 9.69 -2.20
C TYR A 97 6.17 10.20 -0.76
N ALA A 98 7.15 9.76 0.03
CA ALA A 98 7.30 10.19 1.43
C ALA A 98 7.39 11.72 1.55
N ARG A 99 8.12 12.38 0.63
CA ARG A 99 8.28 13.85 0.61
C ARG A 99 7.02 14.60 0.18
N THR A 100 6.19 14.02 -0.70
CA THR A 100 5.07 14.73 -1.33
C THR A 100 3.69 14.28 -0.86
N SER A 101 3.59 13.15 -0.15
CA SER A 101 2.32 12.48 0.21
C SER A 101 1.34 13.38 0.96
N ARG A 102 1.81 14.33 1.76
CA ARG A 102 0.97 15.31 2.47
C ARG A 102 0.17 16.24 1.54
N THR A 103 0.52 16.30 0.26
CA THR A 103 -0.19 17.08 -0.76
C THR A 103 -1.27 16.30 -1.50
N TYR A 104 -1.35 14.98 -1.31
CA TYR A 104 -2.20 14.08 -2.11
C TYR A 104 -3.59 13.91 -1.53
N GLY A 105 -3.73 14.02 -0.21
CA GLY A 105 -5.01 13.92 0.47
C GLY A 105 -4.93 13.12 1.76
N ARG A 106 -6.08 12.94 2.41
CA ARG A 106 -6.12 12.41 3.79
C ARG A 106 -6.00 10.89 3.87
N ASN A 107 -6.29 10.17 2.78
CA ASN A 107 -6.27 8.70 2.72
C ASN A 107 -5.22 8.19 1.72
N THR A 108 -4.16 8.98 1.48
CA THR A 108 -3.11 8.61 0.52
C THR A 108 -2.43 7.30 0.90
N SER A 109 -2.03 6.53 -0.12
CA SER A 109 -1.19 5.34 0.03
C SER A 109 -0.29 5.21 -1.21
N PHE A 110 0.86 4.57 -1.04
CA PHE A 110 1.75 4.19 -2.13
C PHE A 110 1.66 2.68 -2.34
N VAL A 111 1.24 2.25 -3.53
CA VAL A 111 0.99 0.83 -3.85
C VAL A 111 2.03 0.35 -4.85
N ALA A 112 2.85 -0.60 -4.44
CA ALA A 112 3.83 -1.26 -5.29
C ALA A 112 3.31 -2.61 -5.76
N PHE A 113 3.14 -2.75 -7.08
CA PHE A 113 2.85 -4.01 -7.75
C PHE A 113 4.13 -4.65 -8.25
N PHE A 114 4.33 -5.93 -7.96
CA PHE A 114 5.48 -6.68 -8.44
C PHE A 114 5.04 -7.60 -9.57
N GLU A 115 5.85 -7.66 -10.62
CA GLU A 115 5.57 -8.53 -11.76
C GLU A 115 5.37 -9.98 -11.30
N PRO A 116 4.30 -10.67 -11.75
CA PRO A 116 3.99 -12.01 -11.29
C PRO A 116 5.08 -13.00 -11.66
N ASP A 117 5.33 -13.95 -10.75
CA ASP A 117 6.09 -15.15 -11.07
C ASP A 117 5.22 -16.15 -11.85
N GLU A 118 5.85 -17.13 -12.51
CA GLU A 118 5.14 -18.16 -13.31
C GLU A 118 4.24 -19.07 -12.46
N GLY A 119 4.36 -19.01 -11.13
CA GLY A 119 3.56 -19.78 -10.18
C GLY A 119 3.27 -19.00 -8.90
N VAL A 120 2.44 -19.60 -8.04
CA VAL A 120 2.11 -19.05 -6.73
C VAL A 120 3.03 -19.64 -5.68
N ASP A 121 3.87 -18.79 -5.08
CA ASP A 121 4.70 -19.14 -3.92
C ASP A 121 3.84 -19.44 -2.68
N SER A 122 4.43 -20.13 -1.70
CA SER A 122 3.80 -20.33 -0.38
C SER A 122 3.71 -19.03 0.41
N LEU A 123 2.86 -19.01 1.44
CA LEU A 123 2.76 -17.85 2.35
C LEU A 123 4.09 -17.53 3.03
N GLU A 124 4.87 -18.54 3.42
CA GLU A 124 6.19 -18.38 4.04
C GLU A 124 7.22 -17.81 3.06
N GLN A 125 7.16 -18.20 1.79
CA GLN A 125 8.01 -17.65 0.74
C GLN A 125 7.68 -16.18 0.47
N TYR A 126 6.38 -15.84 0.37
CA TYR A 126 5.97 -14.44 0.25
C TYR A 126 6.30 -13.61 1.49
N GLU A 127 6.16 -14.16 2.70
CA GLU A 127 6.56 -13.48 3.94
C GLU A 127 8.05 -13.15 3.92
N LYS A 128 8.89 -14.12 3.54
CA LYS A 128 10.34 -13.91 3.41
C LYS A 128 10.65 -12.84 2.37
N ARG A 129 9.97 -12.86 1.22
CA ARG A 129 10.11 -11.84 0.17
C ARG A 129 9.69 -10.46 0.67
N PHE A 130 8.57 -10.37 1.39
CA PHE A 130 8.07 -9.13 2.00
C PHE A 130 9.09 -8.50 2.94
N TRP A 131 9.62 -9.28 3.89
CA TRP A 131 10.65 -8.78 4.80
C TRP A 131 11.96 -8.44 4.09
N ASN A 132 12.32 -9.18 3.05
CA ASN A 132 13.47 -8.82 2.22
C ASN A 132 13.29 -7.46 1.55
N VAL A 133 12.11 -7.17 0.98
CA VAL A 133 11.81 -5.85 0.39
C VAL A 133 11.97 -4.75 1.44
N LEU A 134 11.36 -4.90 2.62
CA LEU A 134 11.47 -3.88 3.68
C LEU A 134 12.91 -3.65 4.15
N ASN A 135 13.68 -4.73 4.31
CA ASN A 135 15.10 -4.62 4.68
C ASN A 135 15.93 -3.92 3.60
N GLN A 136 15.67 -4.19 2.33
CA GLN A 136 16.36 -3.53 1.22
C GLN A 136 15.99 -2.05 1.14
N LEU A 137 14.71 -1.70 1.28
CA LEU A 137 14.27 -0.31 1.37
C LEU A 137 14.95 0.41 2.53
N HIS A 138 14.98 -0.20 3.72
CA HIS A 138 15.71 0.38 4.86
C HIS A 138 17.20 0.59 4.55
N GLY A 139 17.85 -0.33 3.82
CA GLY A 139 19.24 -0.18 3.38
C GLY A 139 19.48 0.97 2.40
N PHE A 140 18.46 1.38 1.63
CA PHE A 140 18.49 2.54 0.74
C PHE A 140 18.08 3.85 1.41
N ASP A 141 17.51 3.80 2.63
CA ASP A 141 17.09 5.00 3.34
C ASP A 141 18.31 5.80 3.83
N ASN A 142 18.38 7.05 3.41
CA ASN A 142 19.45 7.97 3.81
C ASN A 142 19.05 8.90 4.97
N GLN A 143 17.83 8.77 5.49
CA GLN A 143 17.36 9.51 6.66
C GLN A 143 17.59 8.72 7.94
N PRO A 144 17.83 9.40 9.08
CA PRO A 144 17.86 8.73 10.37
C PRO A 144 16.48 8.16 10.70
N TRP A 145 16.47 7.04 11.43
CA TRP A 145 15.26 6.52 12.03
C TRP A 145 14.58 7.59 12.92
N PRO A 146 13.25 7.79 12.86
CA PRO A 146 12.56 8.80 13.64
C PRO A 146 12.80 8.63 15.15
N ASN A 147 13.04 9.73 15.86
CA ASN A 147 13.39 9.68 17.29
C ASN A 147 12.23 9.22 18.19
N ASP A 148 11.01 9.42 17.74
CA ASP A 148 9.75 9.09 18.40
C ASP A 148 9.27 7.66 18.10
N ILE A 149 9.92 6.95 17.18
CA ILE A 149 9.60 5.56 16.84
C ILE A 149 10.64 4.62 17.47
N PRO A 150 10.22 3.65 18.31
CA PRO A 150 11.10 2.64 18.85
C PRO A 150 11.87 1.88 17.76
N LYS A 151 13.09 1.44 18.07
CA LYS A 151 13.90 0.64 17.15
C LYS A 151 13.64 -0.86 17.23
N HIS A 152 13.06 -1.32 18.34
CA HIS A 152 12.80 -2.74 18.57
C HIS A 152 11.38 -3.13 18.16
N PRO A 153 11.20 -4.16 17.31
CA PRO A 153 9.88 -4.59 16.82
C PRO A 153 8.97 -5.16 17.91
N ASP A 154 9.51 -5.48 19.09
CA ASP A 154 8.70 -5.92 20.23
C ASP A 154 7.97 -4.76 20.92
N ASP A 155 8.30 -3.50 20.59
CA ASP A 155 7.57 -2.35 21.09
C ASP A 155 6.22 -2.19 20.34
N ALA A 156 5.16 -1.88 21.07
CA ALA A 156 3.82 -1.68 20.51
C ALA A 156 3.71 -0.43 19.61
N LEU A 157 4.68 0.49 19.73
CA LEU A 157 4.84 1.67 18.88
C LEU A 157 5.89 1.46 17.78
N TRP A 158 6.50 0.28 17.66
CA TRP A 158 7.39 0.05 16.53
C TRP A 158 6.62 0.05 15.23
N GLU A 159 7.16 0.76 14.24
CA GLU A 159 6.63 0.82 12.90
C GLU A 159 7.76 0.94 11.88
N PHE A 160 7.63 0.26 10.73
CA PHE A 160 8.56 0.46 9.62
C PHE A 160 8.60 1.95 9.24
N SER A 161 9.79 2.54 9.22
CA SER A 161 9.98 3.95 8.89
C SER A 161 10.90 4.07 7.68
N PHE A 162 10.53 4.96 6.76
CA PHE A 162 11.30 5.26 5.56
C PHE A 162 11.27 6.76 5.28
N MET A 163 12.42 7.36 4.99
CA MET A 163 12.57 8.81 4.78
C MET A 163 12.08 9.65 5.98
N GLY A 164 12.26 9.12 7.19
CA GLY A 164 11.81 9.76 8.43
C GLY A 164 10.30 9.71 8.69
N GLU A 165 9.53 9.02 7.85
CA GLU A 165 8.08 8.85 8.01
C GLU A 165 7.77 7.41 8.46
N PRO A 166 7.13 7.20 9.62
CA PRO A 166 6.59 5.89 9.99
C PRO A 166 5.43 5.51 9.06
N MET A 167 5.38 4.26 8.63
CA MET A 167 4.43 3.77 7.63
C MET A 167 3.79 2.44 8.05
N PHE A 168 2.46 2.41 7.99
CA PHE A 168 1.72 1.17 8.05
C PHE A 168 1.89 0.46 6.72
N VAL A 169 2.39 -0.77 6.76
CA VAL A 169 2.68 -1.56 5.56
C VAL A 169 1.69 -2.71 5.49
N VAL A 170 1.17 -2.96 4.30
CA VAL A 170 0.27 -4.07 4.03
C VAL A 170 0.80 -4.86 2.86
N CYS A 171 0.95 -6.17 3.03
CA CYS A 171 1.23 -7.08 1.94
C CYS A 171 -0.04 -7.85 1.53
N ASN A 172 -0.26 -7.92 0.22
CA ASN A 172 -1.24 -8.79 -0.40
C ASN A 172 -0.54 -9.77 -1.34
N THR A 173 -1.04 -11.01 -1.40
CA THR A 173 -0.41 -12.05 -2.21
C THR A 173 -1.43 -12.97 -2.86
N PRO A 174 -1.06 -13.66 -3.96
CA PRO A 174 -1.88 -14.72 -4.53
C PRO A 174 -2.10 -15.90 -3.57
N ALA A 175 -1.23 -16.10 -2.57
CA ALA A 175 -1.35 -17.20 -1.61
C ALA A 175 -2.44 -16.98 -0.54
N HIS A 176 -2.88 -15.74 -0.32
CA HIS A 176 -3.98 -15.44 0.60
C HIS A 176 -5.32 -15.79 -0.05
N GLN A 177 -5.77 -17.04 0.07
CA GLN A 177 -7.01 -17.49 -0.57
C GLN A 177 -8.25 -17.31 0.32
N LYS A 178 -8.16 -17.71 1.60
CA LYS A 178 -9.29 -17.60 2.54
C LYS A 178 -9.44 -16.20 3.12
N ARG A 179 -8.33 -15.46 3.22
CA ARG A 179 -8.30 -14.09 3.72
C ARG A 179 -8.28 -13.15 2.53
N LYS A 180 -9.42 -13.04 1.85
CA LYS A 180 -9.59 -12.29 0.59
C LYS A 180 -9.14 -10.84 0.73
N SER A 181 -9.27 -10.23 1.91
CA SER A 181 -8.79 -8.88 2.21
C SER A 181 -7.27 -8.70 2.07
N ARG A 182 -6.52 -9.81 2.07
CA ARG A 182 -5.07 -9.89 1.80
C ARG A 182 -4.75 -10.59 0.48
N HIS A 183 -5.75 -10.97 -0.29
CA HIS A 183 -5.55 -11.50 -1.63
C HIS A 183 -5.14 -10.40 -2.59
N ALA A 184 -4.30 -10.74 -3.56
CA ALA A 184 -4.07 -9.97 -4.78
C ALA A 184 -3.60 -10.93 -5.88
N ASN A 185 -3.82 -10.56 -7.14
CA ASN A 185 -3.38 -11.37 -8.29
C ASN A 185 -1.85 -11.41 -8.45
N THR A 186 -1.15 -10.49 -7.80
CA THR A 186 0.31 -10.39 -7.74
C THR A 186 0.79 -10.15 -6.32
N PHE A 187 2.09 -10.31 -6.09
CA PHE A 187 2.71 -9.80 -4.88
C PHE A 187 2.60 -8.27 -4.88
N MET A 188 1.96 -7.70 -3.86
CA MET A 188 1.66 -6.28 -3.75
C MET A 188 2.01 -5.78 -2.35
N ILE A 189 2.60 -4.58 -2.26
CA ILE A 189 2.87 -3.92 -0.99
C ILE A 189 2.30 -2.51 -1.01
N THR A 190 1.48 -2.19 -0.02
CA THR A 190 0.93 -0.85 0.19
C THR A 190 1.61 -0.20 1.40
N PHE A 191 2.09 1.02 1.22
CA PHE A 191 2.68 1.85 2.26
C PHE A 191 1.76 3.03 2.56
N GLN A 192 1.40 3.21 3.82
CA GLN A 192 0.52 4.29 4.27
C GLN A 192 1.22 5.05 5.40
N PRO A 193 1.56 6.34 5.22
CA PRO A 193 2.16 7.10 6.29
C PRO A 193 1.26 7.10 7.54
N ARG A 194 1.85 6.95 8.72
CA ARG A 194 1.10 6.85 10.00
C ARG A 194 0.14 8.02 10.22
N TRP A 195 0.51 9.21 9.74
CA TRP A 195 -0.32 10.41 9.86
C TRP A 195 -1.70 10.29 9.19
N VAL A 196 -1.88 9.37 8.23
CA VAL A 196 -3.19 9.04 7.65
C VAL A 196 -4.18 8.56 8.73
N PHE A 197 -3.68 7.98 9.82
CA PHE A 197 -4.47 7.40 10.91
C PHE A 197 -4.55 8.28 12.17
N GLU A 198 -3.98 9.49 12.19
CA GLU A 198 -3.93 10.35 13.40
C GLU A 198 -5.32 10.56 14.04
N ASP A 199 -6.34 10.80 13.21
CA ASP A 199 -7.73 10.99 13.64
C ASP A 199 -8.55 9.69 13.70
N ILE A 200 -7.91 8.54 13.53
CA ILE A 200 -8.53 7.20 13.42
C ILE A 200 -7.89 6.30 14.48
N ASN A 201 -8.24 6.56 15.73
CA ASN A 201 -7.80 5.75 16.87
C ASN A 201 -8.96 5.43 17.82
N GLY A 202 -8.74 4.45 18.71
CA GLY A 202 -9.76 3.94 19.64
C GLY A 202 -10.39 4.98 20.58
N ASN A 203 -9.74 6.14 20.79
CA ASN A 203 -10.25 7.21 21.63
C ASN A 203 -11.23 8.14 20.87
N THR A 204 -11.17 8.16 19.54
CA THR A 204 -12.03 9.01 18.70
C THR A 204 -13.35 8.30 18.33
N LYS A 205 -14.46 9.06 18.23
CA LYS A 205 -15.73 8.54 17.71
C LYS A 205 -15.58 8.05 16.27
N ARG A 206 -14.86 8.82 15.46
CA ARG A 206 -14.56 8.51 14.05
C ARG A 206 -13.77 7.20 13.94
N GLY A 207 -12.70 7.04 14.71
CA GLY A 207 -11.88 5.83 14.70
C GLY A 207 -12.66 4.58 15.06
N ARG A 208 -13.43 4.60 16.16
CA ARG A 208 -14.28 3.47 16.54
C ARG A 208 -15.30 3.11 15.47
N HIS A 209 -15.97 4.11 14.89
CA HIS A 209 -16.94 3.89 13.82
C HIS A 209 -16.30 3.26 12.57
N ILE A 210 -15.12 3.75 12.15
CA ILE A 210 -14.36 3.17 11.03
C ILE A 210 -13.95 1.73 11.35
N GLN A 211 -13.47 1.46 12.57
CA GLN A 211 -13.10 0.11 12.98
C GLN A 211 -14.30 -0.85 12.95
N ASP A 212 -15.48 -0.40 13.41
CA ASP A 212 -16.70 -1.22 13.39
C ASP A 212 -17.11 -1.57 11.95
N ILE A 213 -17.07 -0.59 11.03
CA ILE A 213 -17.34 -0.82 9.60
C ILE A 213 -16.33 -1.82 9.01
N VAL A 214 -15.03 -1.56 9.18
CA VAL A 214 -13.97 -2.42 8.65
C VAL A 214 -14.10 -3.84 9.19
N ARG A 215 -14.35 -4.01 10.50
CA ARG A 215 -14.56 -5.33 11.10
C ARG A 215 -15.79 -6.02 10.52
N SER A 216 -16.90 -5.30 10.38
CA SER A 216 -18.12 -5.85 9.76
C SER A 216 -17.87 -6.32 8.33
N HIS A 217 -17.15 -5.54 7.52
CA HIS A 217 -16.81 -5.93 6.16
C HIS A 217 -15.85 -7.13 6.14
N LEU A 218 -14.85 -7.17 7.02
CA LEU A 218 -13.94 -8.33 7.11
C LEU A 218 -14.70 -9.62 7.41
N TYR A 219 -15.74 -9.59 8.25
CA TYR A 219 -16.57 -10.77 8.54
C TYR A 219 -17.36 -11.28 7.32
N SER A 220 -17.76 -10.41 6.40
CA SER A 220 -18.48 -10.82 5.18
C SER A 220 -17.55 -11.13 4.02
N TYR A 221 -16.39 -10.47 3.98
CA TYR A 221 -15.45 -10.52 2.86
C TYR A 221 -14.47 -11.70 2.97
N ASP A 222 -13.91 -11.93 4.16
CA ASP A 222 -12.99 -13.05 4.38
C ASP A 222 -13.75 -14.35 4.69
N ASP A 223 -13.22 -15.49 4.23
CA ASP A 223 -13.72 -16.84 4.59
C ASP A 223 -13.21 -17.30 5.98
N VAL A 224 -12.56 -16.39 6.71
CA VAL A 224 -11.94 -16.61 8.03
C VAL A 224 -12.21 -15.42 8.93
N LEU A 225 -12.15 -15.64 10.25
CA LEU A 225 -12.34 -14.57 11.22
C LEU A 225 -11.24 -13.48 11.08
N PRO A 226 -11.55 -12.23 11.46
CA PRO A 226 -10.55 -11.18 11.58
C PRO A 226 -9.36 -11.63 12.43
N HIS A 227 -8.14 -11.39 11.93
CA HIS A 227 -6.93 -11.86 12.59
C HIS A 227 -6.78 -11.19 13.99
N PRO A 228 -6.40 -11.93 15.04
CA PRO A 228 -6.35 -11.41 16.42
C PRO A 228 -5.32 -10.28 16.63
N SER A 229 -4.39 -10.11 15.70
CA SER A 229 -3.44 -8.99 15.70
C SER A 229 -4.03 -7.67 15.22
N LEU A 230 -5.26 -7.64 14.68
CA LEU A 230 -5.95 -6.42 14.26
C LEU A 230 -6.38 -5.57 15.47
N LYS A 231 -5.40 -4.87 16.05
CA LYS A 231 -5.50 -4.05 17.26
C LYS A 231 -5.16 -2.60 16.95
N TRP A 232 -5.41 -1.72 17.92
CA TRP A 232 -4.97 -0.34 17.80
C TRP A 232 -3.45 -0.22 17.92
N TYR A 233 -2.87 0.70 17.16
CA TYR A 233 -1.47 1.07 17.27
C TYR A 233 -1.15 1.53 18.72
N GLY A 234 -0.06 1.01 19.30
CA GLY A 234 0.32 1.29 20.69
C GLY A 234 -0.54 0.60 21.76
N GLU A 235 -1.52 -0.23 21.40
CA GLU A 235 -2.29 -1.01 22.37
C GLU A 235 -1.36 -1.99 23.13
N LYS A 236 -1.56 -2.14 24.44
CA LYS A 236 -0.72 -3.04 25.26
C LYS A 236 -0.73 -4.46 24.71
N GLY A 237 0.45 -4.98 24.37
CA GLY A 237 0.62 -6.31 23.80
C GLY A 237 0.16 -6.46 22.35
N SER A 238 -0.05 -5.34 21.64
CA SER A 238 -0.07 -5.33 20.18
C SER A 238 1.35 -5.21 19.64
N HIS A 239 1.52 -5.63 18.39
CA HIS A 239 2.73 -5.41 17.62
C HIS A 239 2.29 -5.07 16.21
N GLU A 240 2.56 -3.84 15.77
CA GLU A 240 1.99 -3.34 14.51
C GLU A 240 2.43 -4.18 13.32
N TRP A 241 3.69 -4.62 13.32
CA TRP A 241 4.26 -5.44 12.26
C TRP A 241 3.56 -6.79 12.05
N LYS A 242 2.88 -7.33 13.07
CA LYS A 242 2.08 -8.57 12.92
C LYS A 242 0.85 -8.34 12.03
N GLN A 243 0.48 -7.09 11.78
CA GLN A 243 -0.59 -6.71 10.87
C GLN A 243 -0.10 -6.54 9.42
N TYR A 244 1.21 -6.51 9.19
CA TYR A 244 1.78 -6.27 7.86
C TYR A 244 1.63 -7.47 6.93
N PHE A 245 1.88 -8.66 7.46
CA PHE A 245 1.75 -9.91 6.75
C PHE A 245 1.08 -10.96 7.64
N PHE A 246 0.00 -11.57 7.16
CA PHE A 246 -0.68 -12.65 7.87
C PHE A 246 -0.24 -14.01 7.33
N VAL A 247 0.56 -14.72 8.14
CA VAL A 247 1.14 -16.03 7.80
C VAL A 247 0.16 -17.20 7.88
N ARG A 248 -0.99 -17.02 8.53
CA ARG A 248 -2.02 -18.05 8.69
C ARG A 248 -3.36 -17.51 8.22
N SER A 249 -4.04 -18.31 7.39
CA SER A 249 -5.42 -18.06 6.97
C SER A 249 -6.35 -18.29 8.14
#